data_AF-A0AAN4ZFW8-F1
#
_entry.id   AF-A0AAN4ZFW8-F1
#
_cell.length_a   1.000
_cell.length_b   1.000
_cell.length_c   1.000
_cell.angle_alpha   90.00
_cell.angle_beta   90.00
_cell.angle_gamma   90.00
#
_symmetry.space_group_name_H-M   'P 1'
#
loop_
_entity.id
_entity.type
_entity.pdbx_description
1 polymer ?
#
loop_
_entity_poly.entity_id
_entity_poly.type
_entity_poly.pdbx_seq_one_letter_code
_entity_poly.pdbx_strand_id
1 'polypeptide(L)'
;MADLVSTITLIFTLLRVICWFVLFFVTILYNDALKRRKVFHPNLQLLLFSMPFTYLIFIIPSAFTLIVKFFSLQDSDLLSTLLHALTDFGIFGSSFNLFSFTIERLIATWKVDDYEHISSRIPYMALLLLLFQWSLAAAVVTLLY
;
A
#
# COMPACT_ATOMS: atom_id res chain seq x y z
N MET A 1 1.69 32.96 -12.13
CA MET A 1 2.30 32.16 -11.05
C MET A 1 1.55 30.85 -10.81
N ALA A 2 0.22 30.84 -10.79
CA ALA A 2 -0.58 29.61 -10.62
C ALA A 2 -0.27 28.51 -11.67
N ASP A 3 -0.11 28.89 -12.94
CA ASP A 3 0.17 27.90 -14.00
C ASP A 3 1.55 27.26 -13.90
N LEU A 4 2.55 28.03 -13.44
CA LEU A 4 3.91 27.51 -13.20
C LEU A 4 3.89 26.48 -12.06
N VAL A 5 3.17 26.79 -10.97
CA VAL A 5 3.03 25.88 -9.81
C VAL A 5 2.30 24.61 -10.23
N SER A 6 1.20 24.73 -10.98
CA SER A 6 0.44 23.60 -11.51
C SER A 6 1.31 22.68 -12.40
N THR A 7 2.07 23.27 -13.32
CA THR A 7 2.97 22.53 -14.21
C THR A 7 4.07 21.80 -13.43
N ILE A 8 4.68 22.46 -12.45
CA ILE A 8 5.70 21.85 -11.58
C ILE A 8 5.10 20.68 -10.79
N THR A 9 3.91 20.85 -10.20
CA THR A 9 3.24 19.78 -9.47
C THR A 9 2.89 18.58 -10.35
N LEU A 10 2.50 18.80 -11.61
CA LEU A 10 2.24 17.73 -12.56
C LEU A 10 3.51 16.95 -12.88
N ILE A 11 4.63 17.63 -13.16
CA ILE A 11 5.93 16.98 -13.43
C ILE A 11 6.37 16.13 -12.23
N PHE A 12 6.30 16.65 -11.01
CA PHE A 12 6.65 15.88 -9.81
C PHE A 12 5.71 14.69 -9.60
N THR A 13 4.44 14.81 -9.95
CA THR A 13 3.47 13.71 -9.84
C THR A 13 3.75 12.62 -10.86
N LEU A 14 4.09 12.98 -12.10
CA LEU A 14 4.52 12.02 -13.12
C LEU A 14 5.80 11.30 -12.73
N LEU A 15 6.80 12.05 -12.22
CA LEU A 15 8.03 11.46 -11.69
C LEU A 15 7.72 10.49 -10.54
N ARG A 16 6.83 10.89 -9.61
CA ARG A 16 6.37 10.03 -8.51
C ARG A 16 5.77 8.74 -9.05
N VAL A 17 4.86 8.80 -10.03
CA VAL A 17 4.25 7.62 -10.65
C VAL A 17 5.31 6.71 -11.29
N ILE A 18 6.28 7.26 -12.02
CA ILE A 18 7.37 6.50 -12.65
C ILE A 18 8.23 5.80 -11.59
N CYS A 19 8.68 6.52 -10.56
CA CYS A 19 9.45 5.94 -9.46
C CYS A 19 8.69 4.79 -8.77
N TRP A 20 7.36 4.89 -8.67
CA TRP A 20 6.53 3.84 -8.11
C TRP A 20 6.39 2.62 -9.01
N PHE A 21 6.23 2.79 -10.32
CA PHE A 21 6.27 1.66 -11.25
C PHE A 21 7.61 0.92 -11.19
N VAL A 22 8.71 1.66 -11.09
CA VAL A 22 10.04 1.08 -10.89
C VAL A 22 10.10 0.32 -9.57
N LEU A 23 9.65 0.90 -8.46
CA LEU A 23 9.65 0.24 -7.14
C LEU A 23 8.77 -1.01 -7.13
N PHE A 24 7.60 -0.97 -7.77
CA PHE A 24 6.72 -2.12 -7.95
C PHE A 24 7.43 -3.25 -8.68
N PHE A 25 8.08 -2.95 -9.82
CA PHE A 25 8.81 -3.92 -10.61
C PHE A 25 10.01 -4.50 -9.84
N VAL A 26 10.79 -3.65 -9.17
CA VAL A 26 11.90 -4.07 -8.30
C VAL A 26 11.39 -4.98 -7.18
N THR A 27 10.24 -4.67 -6.57
CA THR A 27 9.67 -5.49 -5.49
C THR A 27 9.21 -6.86 -6.00
N ILE A 28 8.67 -6.94 -7.22
CA ILE A 28 8.34 -8.23 -7.85
C ILE A 28 9.60 -9.04 -8.11
N LEU A 29 10.61 -8.45 -8.74
CA LEU A 29 11.89 -9.14 -9.01
C LEU A 29 12.57 -9.61 -7.72
N TYR A 30 12.55 -8.76 -6.69
CA TYR A 30 13.09 -9.06 -5.38
C TYR A 30 12.34 -10.23 -4.72
N ASN A 31 11.00 -10.22 -4.76
CA ASN A 31 10.20 -11.33 -4.24
C ASN A 31 10.44 -12.64 -5.01
N ASP A 32 10.60 -12.60 -6.33
CA ASP A 32 10.91 -13.81 -7.11
C ASP A 32 12.30 -14.37 -6.74
N ALA A 33 13.30 -13.50 -6.60
CA ALA A 33 14.63 -13.89 -6.15
C ALA A 33 14.62 -14.50 -4.75
N LEU A 34 13.83 -13.94 -3.83
CA LEU A 34 13.71 -14.42 -2.45
C LEU A 34 12.98 -15.76 -2.34
N LYS A 35 11.92 -15.97 -3.14
CA LYS A 35 11.22 -17.27 -3.20
C LYS A 35 12.16 -18.41 -3.55
N ARG A 36 13.05 -18.19 -4.53
CA ARG A 36 14.02 -19.19 -4.99
C ARG A 36 15.04 -19.58 -3.91
N ARG A 37 15.40 -18.64 -3.03
CA ARG A 37 16.41 -18.87 -1.99
C ARG A 37 15.84 -19.34 -0.63
N LYS A 38 14.51 -19.43 -0.48
CA LYS A 38 13.82 -19.83 0.77
C LYS A 38 14.31 -19.09 2.04
N VAL A 39 14.84 -17.88 1.89
CA VAL A 39 15.49 -17.14 3.00
C VAL A 39 14.47 -16.60 3.99
N PHE A 40 13.24 -16.33 3.54
CA PHE A 40 12.20 -15.75 4.36
C PHE A 40 11.00 -16.67 4.52
N HIS A 41 10.41 -16.66 5.71
CA HIS A 41 9.12 -17.28 5.98
C HIS A 41 8.04 -16.74 5.04
N PRO A 42 7.08 -17.59 4.63
CA PRO A 42 6.02 -17.19 3.70
C PRO A 42 5.14 -16.05 4.24
N ASN A 43 5.00 -15.92 5.57
CA ASN A 43 4.31 -14.79 6.21
C ASN A 43 4.94 -13.45 5.84
N LEU A 44 6.26 -13.33 6.01
CA LEU A 44 6.99 -12.11 5.71
C LEU A 44 6.96 -11.80 4.21
N GLN A 45 7.06 -12.82 3.36
CA GLN A 45 6.98 -12.64 1.90
C GLN A 45 5.62 -12.07 1.48
N LEU A 46 4.53 -12.54 2.10
CA LEU A 46 3.18 -12.03 1.83
C LEU A 46 3.05 -10.55 2.23
N LEU A 47 3.53 -10.18 3.42
CA LEU A 47 3.52 -8.79 3.89
C LEU A 47 4.36 -7.89 2.98
N LEU A 48 5.55 -8.33 2.56
CA LEU A 48 6.44 -7.61 1.64
C LEU A 48 5.79 -7.40 0.28
N PHE A 49 5.09 -8.42 -0.20
CA PHE A 49 4.34 -8.33 -1.44
C PHE A 49 3.15 -7.37 -1.33
N SER A 50 2.48 -7.30 -0.18
CA SER A 50 1.30 -6.44 0.01
C SER A 50 1.62 -4.94 0.01
N MET A 51 2.83 -4.55 0.47
CA MET A 51 3.25 -3.15 0.54
C MET A 51 3.04 -2.39 -0.79
N PRO A 52 3.65 -2.80 -1.92
CA PRO A 52 3.49 -2.06 -3.17
C PRO A 52 2.03 -1.96 -3.64
N PHE A 53 1.16 -2.93 -3.30
CA PHE A 53 -0.26 -2.85 -3.62
C PHE A 53 -0.98 -1.76 -2.83
N THR A 54 -0.70 -1.62 -1.52
CA THR A 54 -1.32 -0.55 -0.72
C THR A 54 -0.99 0.84 -1.28
N TYR A 55 0.22 1.04 -1.78
CA TYR A 55 0.62 2.31 -2.39
C TYR A 55 -0.04 2.58 -3.75
N LEU A 56 -0.31 1.54 -4.56
CA LEU A 56 -1.06 1.72 -5.81
C LEU A 56 -2.46 2.30 -5.56
N ILE A 57 -3.13 1.85 -4.49
CA ILE A 57 -4.46 2.35 -4.11
C ILE A 57 -4.44 3.82 -3.74
N PHE A 58 -3.34 4.32 -3.17
CA PHE A 58 -3.16 5.74 -2.86
C PHE A 58 -2.81 6.58 -4.11
N ILE A 59 -1.89 6.08 -4.94
CA ILE A 59 -1.27 6.88 -6.01
C ILE A 59 -2.20 7.07 -7.19
N ILE A 60 -2.95 6.03 -7.58
CA ILE A 60 -3.82 6.08 -8.75
C ILE A 60 -4.90 7.16 -8.57
N PRO A 61 -5.68 7.19 -7.46
CA PRO A 61 -6.66 8.25 -7.22
C PRO A 61 -6.02 9.63 -7.07
N SER A 62 -4.87 9.71 -6.41
CA SER A 62 -4.14 10.98 -6.24
C SER A 62 -3.67 11.56 -7.58
N ALA A 63 -3.13 10.73 -8.47
CA ALA A 63 -2.71 11.14 -9.81
C ALA A 63 -3.92 11.52 -10.67
N PHE A 64 -5.02 10.76 -10.58
CA PHE A 64 -6.25 11.04 -11.30
C PHE A 64 -6.85 12.40 -10.88
N THR A 65 -6.95 12.66 -9.57
CA THR A 65 -7.45 13.94 -9.03
C THR A 65 -6.62 15.12 -9.54
N LEU A 66 -5.31 14.96 -9.66
CA LEU A 66 -4.42 16.03 -10.14
C LEU A 66 -4.58 16.26 -11.65
N ILE A 67 -4.74 15.19 -12.44
CA ILE A 67 -5.00 15.27 -13.87
C ILE A 67 -6.33 16.00 -14.12
N VAL A 68 -7.40 15.62 -13.41
CA VAL A 68 -8.70 16.28 -13.57
C VAL A 68 -8.61 17.77 -13.24
N LYS A 69 -7.99 18.13 -12.10
CA LYS A 69 -7.78 19.53 -11.72
C LYS A 69 -6.98 20.30 -12.76
N PHE A 70 -5.98 19.68 -13.39
CA PHE A 70 -5.18 20.31 -14.43
C PHE A 70 -6.00 20.61 -15.70
N PHE A 71 -6.87 19.69 -16.12
CA PHE A 71 -7.72 19.88 -17.29
C PHE A 71 -9.00 20.69 -17.02
N SER A 72 -9.21 21.15 -15.78
CA SER A 72 -10.43 21.86 -15.36
C SER A 72 -11.71 21.12 -15.74
N LEU A 73 -11.68 19.78 -15.75
CA LEU A 73 -12.87 18.99 -15.97
C LEU A 73 -13.77 19.13 -14.75
N GLN A 74 -15.05 19.39 -14.98
CA GLN A 74 -16.03 19.55 -13.92
C GLN A 74 -16.30 18.17 -13.31
N ASP A 75 -15.63 17.88 -12.20
CA ASP A 75 -15.87 16.66 -11.43
C ASP A 75 -17.27 16.70 -10.78
N SER A 76 -17.92 15.54 -10.74
CA SER A 76 -19.06 15.34 -9.86
C SER A 76 -18.58 15.30 -8.41
N ASP A 77 -19.27 15.98 -7.50
CA ASP A 77 -18.95 16.00 -6.05
C ASP A 77 -18.80 14.58 -5.48
N LEU A 78 -19.58 13.61 -5.99
CA LEU A 78 -19.48 12.20 -5.61
C LEU A 78 -18.15 11.57 -6.01
N LEU A 79 -17.66 11.89 -7.22
CA LEU A 79 -16.41 11.35 -7.75
C LEU A 79 -15.21 11.94 -7.00
N SER A 80 -15.25 13.25 -6.72
CA SER A 80 -14.21 13.90 -5.90
C SER A 80 -14.14 13.28 -4.50
N THR A 81 -15.28 13.11 -3.84
CA THR A 81 -15.37 12.49 -2.50
C THR A 81 -14.82 11.07 -2.51
N LEU A 82 -15.18 10.27 -3.52
CA LEU A 82 -14.71 8.89 -3.64
C LEU A 82 -13.20 8.79 -3.89
N LEU A 83 -12.62 9.67 -4.71
CA LEU A 83 -11.17 9.72 -4.94
C LEU A 83 -10.40 10.12 -3.68
N HIS A 84 -10.94 11.08 -2.91
CA HIS A 84 -10.38 11.49 -1.64
C HIS A 84 -10.45 10.36 -0.60
N ALA A 85 -11.60 9.68 -0.47
CA ALA A 85 -11.76 8.52 0.39
C ALA A 85 -10.80 7.36 0.03
N LEU A 86 -10.61 7.07 -1.26
CA LEU A 86 -9.65 6.05 -1.72
C LEU A 86 -8.19 6.44 -1.44
N THR A 87 -7.86 7.73 -1.58
CA THR A 87 -6.53 8.25 -1.28
C THR A 87 -6.22 8.06 0.21
N ASP A 88 -7.15 8.46 1.08
CA ASP A 88 -7.00 8.31 2.54
C ASP A 88 -6.96 6.85 2.95
N PHE A 89 -7.79 5.99 2.34
CA PHE A 89 -7.76 4.55 2.55
C PHE A 89 -6.38 3.94 2.25
N GLY A 90 -5.76 4.35 1.14
CA GLY A 90 -4.41 3.92 0.78
C GLY A 90 -3.35 4.45 1.75
N ILE A 91 -3.49 5.69 2.25
CA ILE A 91 -2.55 6.27 3.23
C ILE A 91 -2.62 5.54 4.56
N PHE A 92 -3.82 5.35 5.11
CA PHE A 92 -4.02 4.60 6.35
C PHE A 92 -3.58 3.15 6.19
N GLY A 93 -3.97 2.49 5.09
CA GLY A 93 -3.50 1.16 4.74
C GLY A 93 -1.98 1.08 4.70
N SER A 94 -1.29 2.02 4.07
CA SER A 94 0.18 2.00 4.00
C SER A 94 0.85 2.22 5.36
N SER A 95 0.27 3.08 6.21
CA SER A 95 0.79 3.38 7.55
C SER A 95 0.72 2.15 8.47
N PHE A 96 -0.33 1.35 8.34
CA PHE A 96 -0.50 0.12 9.10
C PHE A 96 0.38 -1.04 8.63
N ASN A 97 0.98 -0.98 7.43
CA ASN A 97 1.90 -2.03 6.98
C ASN A 97 3.06 -2.20 7.97
N LEU A 98 3.68 -1.09 8.39
CA LEU A 98 4.82 -1.14 9.31
C LEU A 98 4.42 -1.80 10.65
N PHE A 99 3.23 -1.48 11.15
CA PHE A 99 2.68 -2.13 12.35
C PHE A 99 2.49 -3.64 12.15
N SER A 100 1.92 -4.06 11.02
CA SER A 100 1.77 -5.48 10.68
C SER A 100 3.13 -6.21 10.64
N PHE A 101 4.18 -5.56 10.12
CA PHE A 101 5.55 -6.10 10.18
C PHE A 101 6.08 -6.21 11.60
N THR A 102 5.93 -5.17 12.41
CA THR A 102 6.41 -5.19 13.79
C THR A 102 5.71 -6.26 14.62
N ILE A 103 4.38 -6.43 14.44
CA ILE A 103 3.61 -7.46 15.13
C ILE A 103 4.03 -8.86 14.68
N GLU A 104 4.19 -9.09 13.38
CA GLU A 104 4.68 -10.38 12.85
C GLU A 104 6.04 -10.73 13.46
N ARG A 105 6.97 -9.78 13.50
CA ARG A 105 8.30 -9.97 14.09
C ARG A 105 8.26 -10.19 15.59
N LEU A 106 7.39 -9.50 16.31
CA LEU A 106 7.19 -9.70 17.75
C LEU A 106 6.70 -11.12 18.06
N ILE A 107 5.71 -11.60 17.31
CA ILE A 107 5.15 -12.95 17.48
C ILE A 107 6.20 -14.00 17.13
N ALA A 108 6.93 -13.82 16.04
CA ALA A 108 8.02 -14.71 15.65
C ALA A 108 9.12 -14.79 16.73
N THR A 109 9.43 -13.68 17.38
CA THR A 109 10.44 -13.63 18.46
C THR A 109 9.93 -14.27 19.76
N TRP A 110 8.64 -14.14 20.05
CA TRP A 110 8.06 -14.64 21.30
C TRP A 110 7.71 -16.14 21.25
N LYS A 111 7.32 -16.64 20.07
CA LYS A 111 6.88 -18.02 19.86
C LYS A 111 7.67 -18.73 18.78
N VAL A 112 9.01 -18.69 18.85
CA VAL A 112 9.92 -19.25 17.83
C VAL A 112 9.53 -20.68 17.42
N ASP A 113 9.33 -21.58 18.39
CA ASP A 113 9.11 -23.01 18.15
C ASP A 113 7.74 -23.30 17.49
N ASP A 114 6.66 -22.66 17.96
CA ASP A 114 5.32 -22.82 17.39
C ASP A 114 5.21 -22.12 16.02
N TYR A 115 5.94 -21.01 15.84
CA TYR A 115 5.89 -20.17 14.66
C TYR A 115 6.42 -20.88 13.42
N GLU A 116 7.53 -21.62 13.54
CA GLU A 116 8.07 -22.40 12.43
C GLU A 116 7.08 -23.47 11.96
N HIS A 117 6.38 -24.13 12.87
CA HIS A 117 5.45 -25.20 12.52
C HIS A 117 4.19 -24.66 11.84
N ILE A 118 3.58 -23.61 12.41
CA ILE A 118 2.33 -23.00 11.91
C ILE A 118 2.58 -22.23 10.60
N SER A 119 3.71 -21.53 10.49
CA SER A 119 4.05 -20.72 9.31
C SER A 119 4.67 -21.52 8.17
N SER A 120 4.87 -22.84 8.30
CA SER A 120 5.60 -23.64 7.31
C SER A 120 4.89 -23.78 5.96
N ARG A 121 3.55 -23.77 5.94
CA ARG A 121 2.77 -24.15 4.74
C ARG A 121 1.86 -23.05 4.21
N ILE A 122 1.18 -22.30 5.08
CA ILE A 122 0.23 -21.26 4.69
C ILE A 122 0.41 -20.05 5.62
N PRO A 123 0.54 -18.83 5.06
CA PRO A 123 0.81 -17.64 5.85
C PRO A 123 -0.45 -17.07 6.53
N TYR A 124 -1.09 -17.84 7.41
CA TYR A 124 -2.34 -17.46 8.07
C TYR A 124 -2.21 -16.20 8.92
N MET A 125 -1.07 -16.04 9.60
CA MET A 125 -0.83 -14.87 10.46
C MET A 125 -0.77 -13.58 9.64
N ALA A 126 -0.04 -13.60 8.53
CA ALA A 126 0.05 -12.45 7.64
C ALA A 126 -1.32 -12.11 7.01
N LEU A 127 -2.11 -13.12 6.64
CA LEU A 127 -3.48 -12.91 6.14
C LEU A 127 -4.39 -12.24 7.17
N LEU A 128 -4.36 -12.71 8.43
CA LEU A 128 -5.13 -12.11 9.51
C LEU A 128 -4.71 -10.67 9.80
N LEU A 129 -3.40 -10.40 9.83
CA LEU A 129 -2.87 -9.05 10.02
C LEU A 129 -3.29 -8.11 8.88
N LEU A 130 -3.24 -8.59 7.63
CA LEU A 130 -3.71 -7.83 6.48
C LEU A 130 -5.21 -7.54 6.58
N LEU A 131 -6.03 -8.56 6.86
CA LEU A 131 -7.48 -8.35 7.03
C LEU A 131 -7.80 -7.35 8.14
N PHE A 132 -7.12 -7.44 9.28
CA PHE A 132 -7.27 -6.49 10.37
C PHE A 132 -6.85 -5.08 9.96
N GLN A 133 -5.71 -4.94 9.28
CA GLN A 133 -5.22 -3.67 8.76
C GLN A 133 -6.20 -3.02 7.78
N TRP A 134 -6.71 -3.77 6.80
CA TRP A 134 -7.63 -3.24 5.79
C TRP A 134 -9.00 -2.90 6.39
N SER A 135 -9.50 -3.70 7.33
CA SER A 135 -10.75 -3.40 8.03
C SER A 135 -10.65 -2.16 8.90
N LEU A 136 -9.51 -1.95 9.58
CA LEU A 136 -9.28 -0.76 10.38
C LEU A 136 -9.13 0.49 9.50
N ALA A 137 -8.41 0.39 8.38
CA ALA A 137 -8.34 1.48 7.39
C ALA A 137 -9.73 1.82 6.82
N ALA A 138 -10.56 0.81 6.54
CA ALA A 138 -11.92 1.02 6.06
C ALA A 138 -12.78 1.73 7.10
N ALA A 139 -12.74 1.26 8.36
CA ALA A 139 -13.49 1.85 9.45
C ALA A 139 -13.14 3.34 9.66
N VAL A 140 -11.85 3.69 9.62
CA VAL A 140 -11.39 5.08 9.73
C VAL A 140 -11.93 5.94 8.58
N VAL A 141 -11.86 5.43 7.34
CA VAL A 141 -12.36 6.17 6.18
C VAL A 141 -13.88 6.35 6.23
N THR A 142 -14.64 5.34 6.64
CA THR A 142 -16.10 5.46 6.81
C THR A 142 -16.53 6.39 7.94
N LEU A 143 -15.63 6.73 8.86
CA LEU A 143 -15.90 7.73 9.91
C LEU A 143 -15.56 9.15 9.44
N LEU A 144 -14.73 9.29 8.41
CA LEU A 144 -14.28 10.57 7.86
C LEU A 144 -15.20 11.13 6.76
N TYR A 145 -15.89 10.26 6.03
CA TYR A 145 -16.75 10.57 4.88
C TYR A 145 -18.15 10.00 5.07
#